data_AF-S4W483-F1
#
_entry.id   AF-S4W483-F1
#
_cell.length_a   1.000
_cell.length_b   1.000
_cell.length_c   1.000
_cell.angle_alpha   90.00
_cell.angle_beta   90.00
_cell.angle_gamma   90.00
#
_symmetry.space_group_name_H-M   'P 1'
#
loop_
_entity.id
_entity.type
_entity.pdbx_description
1 polymer ?
#
loop_
_entity_poly.entity_id
_entity_poly.type
_entity_poly.pdbx_seq_one_letter_code
_entity_poly.pdbx_strand_id
1 'polypeptide(L)'
;EALKHYAGPLKAHFVSNIDGTHLAETLKVCDPETTLFLIASKTFTTAETITNANSAKTWFLAAAKDQAHIAKHFAALSTNKEEVAKFGIDTKNMFGFESWVGGRYSVWSAIGTSVALYIGYDNFDAFLKGAEAVDKHFVETPLEHNIPVIGGLLSVWYNNFFRAETHLVAPFDQYLHRF
;
A
#
# COMPACT_ATOMS: atom_id res chain seq x y z
N GLU A 1 5.36 -9.36 2.03
CA GLU A 1 6.30 -10.44 2.39
C GLU A 1 7.68 -9.99 2.87
N ALA A 2 8.29 -8.90 2.38
CA ALA A 2 9.63 -8.45 2.82
C ALA A 2 9.82 -8.42 4.35
N LEU A 3 8.77 -8.02 5.08
CA LEU A 3 8.76 -7.93 6.54
C LEU A 3 7.91 -9.04 7.20
N LYS A 4 7.67 -10.17 6.53
CA LYS A 4 6.83 -11.26 7.03
C LYS A 4 7.29 -11.80 8.38
N HIS A 5 8.60 -11.78 8.63
CA HIS A 5 9.16 -12.20 9.91
C HIS A 5 8.59 -11.43 11.12
N TYR A 6 8.18 -10.17 10.90
CA TYR A 6 7.62 -9.28 11.92
C TYR A 6 6.08 -9.31 11.98
N ALA A 7 5.44 -10.19 11.21
CA ALA A 7 3.99 -10.20 11.08
C ALA A 7 3.30 -10.64 12.39
N GLY A 8 2.19 -9.97 12.70
CA GLY A 8 1.24 -10.38 13.73
C GLY A 8 0.30 -11.51 13.26
N PRO A 9 -0.81 -11.75 13.97
CA PRO A 9 -1.75 -12.82 13.64
C PRO A 9 -2.63 -12.53 12.42
N LEU A 10 -2.66 -11.28 11.94
CA LEU A 10 -3.47 -10.87 10.80
C LEU A 10 -2.91 -11.44 9.50
N LYS A 11 -3.81 -11.98 8.66
CA LYS A 11 -3.49 -12.34 7.28
C LYS A 11 -3.75 -11.13 6.38
N ALA A 12 -2.80 -10.84 5.49
CA ALA A 12 -2.93 -9.76 4.53
C ALA A 12 -3.15 -10.32 3.12
N HIS A 13 -4.10 -9.73 2.39
CA HIS A 13 -4.37 -10.02 0.99
C HIS A 13 -4.36 -8.72 0.20
N PHE A 14 -3.73 -8.71 -0.98
CA PHE A 14 -3.59 -7.52 -1.82
C PHE A 14 -4.29 -7.73 -3.15
N VAL A 15 -5.46 -7.13 -3.33
CA VAL A 15 -6.21 -7.15 -4.60
C VAL A 15 -5.97 -5.84 -5.35
N SER A 16 -5.62 -5.94 -6.64
CA SER A 16 -5.26 -4.78 -7.47
C SER A 16 -5.80 -4.88 -8.90
N ASN A 17 -5.64 -6.05 -9.53
CA ASN A 17 -6.14 -6.31 -10.87
C ASN A 17 -7.69 -6.16 -10.96
N ILE A 18 -8.18 -5.60 -12.06
CA ILE A 18 -9.61 -5.50 -12.37
C ILE A 18 -10.19 -6.84 -12.87
N ASP A 19 -9.34 -7.76 -13.33
CA ASP A 19 -9.74 -9.15 -13.56
C ASP A 19 -10.36 -9.73 -12.28
N GLY A 20 -11.65 -10.06 -12.36
CA GLY A 20 -12.45 -10.54 -11.23
C GLY A 20 -11.90 -11.79 -10.56
N THR A 21 -11.05 -12.55 -11.24
CA THR A 21 -10.33 -13.71 -10.66
C THR A 21 -9.58 -13.32 -9.40
N HIS A 22 -8.92 -12.16 -9.39
CA HIS A 22 -8.07 -11.74 -8.28
C HIS A 22 -8.87 -11.56 -6.98
N LEU A 23 -10.00 -10.85 -7.06
CA LEU A 23 -10.89 -10.69 -5.92
C LEU A 23 -11.60 -12.00 -5.58
N ALA A 24 -12.12 -12.72 -6.58
CA ALA A 24 -12.89 -13.94 -6.36
C ALA A 24 -12.07 -15.02 -5.63
N GLU A 25 -10.83 -15.28 -6.05
CA GLU A 25 -9.96 -16.25 -5.37
C GLU A 25 -9.59 -15.80 -3.95
N THR A 26 -9.39 -14.50 -3.75
CA THR A 26 -9.12 -13.93 -2.41
C THR A 26 -10.31 -14.16 -1.47
N LEU A 27 -11.53 -13.86 -1.93
CA LEU A 27 -12.73 -13.97 -1.09
C LEU A 27 -13.09 -15.41 -0.71
N LYS A 28 -12.64 -16.42 -1.45
CA LYS A 28 -12.87 -17.84 -1.11
C LYS A 28 -12.24 -18.26 0.22
N VAL A 29 -11.16 -17.60 0.64
CA VAL A 29 -10.44 -17.90 1.89
C VAL A 29 -10.72 -16.88 2.99
N CYS A 30 -11.65 -15.95 2.76
CA CYS A 30 -12.06 -14.93 3.70
C CYS A 30 -13.41 -15.25 4.33
N ASP A 31 -13.60 -14.79 5.57
CA ASP A 31 -14.88 -14.87 6.29
C ASP A 31 -15.43 -13.44 6.48
N PRO A 32 -16.67 -13.14 6.05
CA PRO A 32 -17.28 -11.83 6.23
C PRO A 32 -17.26 -11.31 7.67
N GLU A 33 -17.32 -12.20 8.67
CA GLU A 33 -17.36 -11.82 10.10
C GLU A 33 -15.99 -11.36 10.63
N THR A 34 -14.89 -11.73 9.96
CA THR A 34 -13.52 -11.47 10.45
C THR A 34 -12.63 -10.73 9.45
N THR A 35 -13.17 -10.33 8.30
CA THR A 35 -12.41 -9.63 7.26
C THR A 35 -12.59 -8.11 7.34
N LEU A 36 -11.47 -7.38 7.31
CA LEU A 36 -11.42 -5.92 7.16
C LEU A 36 -10.90 -5.57 5.74
N PHE A 37 -11.64 -4.72 5.04
CA PHE A 37 -11.27 -4.21 3.72
C PHE A 37 -10.70 -2.79 3.83
N LEU A 38 -9.51 -2.58 3.29
CA LEU A 38 -8.90 -1.26 3.13
C LEU A 38 -9.02 -0.82 1.68
N ILE A 39 -9.84 0.21 1.41
CA ILE A 39 -10.02 0.73 0.05
C ILE A 39 -9.02 1.85 -0.19
N ALA A 40 -7.94 1.53 -0.90
CA ALA A 40 -6.84 2.44 -1.19
C ALA A 40 -7.03 3.14 -2.55
N SER A 41 -7.57 4.36 -2.55
CA SER A 41 -7.68 5.19 -3.75
C SER A 41 -7.75 6.67 -3.36
N LYS A 42 -6.79 7.46 -3.85
CA LYS A 42 -6.72 8.91 -3.59
C LYS A 42 -8.02 9.61 -3.96
N THR A 43 -8.51 9.38 -5.17
CA THR A 43 -9.73 10.01 -5.68
C THR A 43 -10.99 9.28 -5.27
N PHE A 44 -10.88 8.02 -4.82
CA PHE A 44 -12.00 7.10 -4.58
C PHE A 44 -12.87 6.87 -5.83
N THR A 45 -12.29 7.05 -7.01
CA THR A 45 -12.98 6.90 -8.31
C THR A 45 -12.19 6.03 -9.30
N THR A 46 -11.03 5.49 -8.90
CA THR A 46 -10.22 4.58 -9.72
C THR A 46 -11.06 3.38 -10.13
N ALA A 47 -11.24 3.17 -11.43
CA ALA A 47 -12.21 2.20 -11.97
C ALA A 47 -11.94 0.78 -11.45
N GLU A 48 -10.69 0.34 -11.49
CA GLU A 48 -10.25 -0.97 -11.04
C GLU A 48 -10.52 -1.15 -9.53
N THR A 49 -10.09 -0.19 -8.72
CA THR A 49 -10.23 -0.24 -7.26
C THR A 49 -11.70 -0.21 -6.83
N ILE A 50 -12.51 0.67 -7.41
CA ILE A 50 -13.91 0.84 -7.02
C ILE A 50 -14.79 -0.30 -7.53
N THR A 51 -14.47 -0.87 -8.70
CA THR A 51 -15.11 -2.11 -9.17
C THR A 51 -14.88 -3.25 -8.20
N ASN A 52 -13.63 -3.44 -7.75
CA ASN A 52 -13.30 -4.43 -6.72
C ASN A 52 -13.97 -4.13 -5.38
N ALA A 53 -13.94 -2.86 -4.93
CA ALA A 53 -14.56 -2.46 -3.66
C ALA A 53 -16.07 -2.72 -3.63
N ASN A 54 -16.79 -2.39 -4.71
CA ASN A 54 -18.23 -2.65 -4.83
C ASN A 54 -18.55 -4.16 -4.90
N SER A 55 -17.67 -4.95 -5.53
CA SER A 55 -17.81 -6.40 -5.56
C SER A 55 -17.59 -7.02 -4.18
N ALA A 56 -16.57 -6.56 -3.43
CA ALA A 56 -16.33 -6.96 -2.04
C ALA A 56 -17.48 -6.55 -1.11
N LYS A 57 -18.02 -5.33 -1.29
CA LYS A 57 -19.20 -4.85 -0.56
C LYS A 57 -20.42 -5.73 -0.84
N THR A 58 -20.68 -6.08 -2.09
CA THR A 58 -21.78 -6.99 -2.46
C THR A 58 -21.61 -8.36 -1.81
N TRP A 59 -20.40 -8.94 -1.86
CA TRP A 59 -20.09 -10.20 -1.20
C TRP A 59 -20.30 -10.13 0.32
N PHE A 60 -19.84 -9.07 0.98
CA PHE A 60 -19.98 -8.87 2.41
C PHE A 60 -21.46 -8.74 2.82
N LEU A 61 -22.23 -7.91 2.11
CA LEU A 61 -23.65 -7.68 2.41
C LEU A 61 -24.53 -8.90 2.11
N ALA A 62 -24.09 -9.81 1.24
CA ALA A 62 -24.76 -11.09 1.06
C ALA A 62 -24.78 -11.92 2.36
N ALA A 63 -23.80 -11.75 3.25
CA ALA A 63 -23.77 -12.36 4.58
C ALA A 63 -24.33 -11.42 5.67
N ALA A 64 -23.81 -10.19 5.77
CA ALA A 64 -24.13 -9.25 6.84
C ALA A 64 -25.55 -8.66 6.77
N LYS A 65 -26.17 -8.64 5.58
CA LYS A 65 -27.52 -8.12 5.26
C LYS A 65 -27.74 -6.62 5.49
N ASP A 66 -27.31 -6.06 6.62
CA ASP A 66 -27.47 -4.65 6.96
C ASP A 66 -26.28 -3.81 6.50
N GLN A 67 -26.56 -2.69 5.83
CA GLN A 67 -25.54 -1.73 5.39
C GLN A 67 -24.83 -1.04 6.56
N ALA A 68 -25.46 -0.95 7.73
CA ALA A 68 -24.83 -0.38 8.93
C ALA A 68 -23.54 -1.14 9.34
N HIS A 69 -23.40 -2.41 8.93
CA HIS A 69 -22.20 -3.20 9.20
C HIS A 69 -20.99 -2.84 8.34
N ILE A 70 -21.17 -2.09 7.23
CA ILE A 70 -20.04 -1.61 6.39
C ILE A 70 -19.04 -0.81 7.24
N ALA A 71 -19.53 0.02 8.16
CA ALA A 71 -18.68 0.85 9.02
C ALA A 71 -17.73 0.05 9.93
N LYS A 72 -17.97 -1.26 10.14
CA LYS A 72 -17.12 -2.13 10.97
C LYS A 72 -16.09 -2.92 10.14
N HIS A 73 -16.31 -3.07 8.83
CA HIS A 73 -15.54 -3.96 7.97
C HIS A 73 -14.86 -3.24 6.79
N PHE A 74 -15.09 -1.95 6.61
CA PHE A 74 -14.49 -1.17 5.54
C PHE A 74 -13.88 0.12 6.09
N ALA A 75 -12.64 0.40 5.68
CA ALA A 75 -11.95 1.66 5.89
C ALA A 75 -11.41 2.18 4.56
N ALA A 76 -11.19 3.49 4.46
CA ALA A 76 -10.73 4.14 3.24
C ALA A 76 -9.38 4.82 3.44
N LEU A 77 -8.48 4.67 2.47
CA LEU A 77 -7.22 5.43 2.37
C LEU A 77 -7.40 6.38 1.20
N SER A 78 -7.92 7.57 1.48
CA SER A 78 -8.45 8.48 0.45
C SER A 78 -8.48 9.94 0.90
N THR A 79 -8.56 10.85 -0.07
CA THR A 79 -8.81 12.27 0.16
C THR A 79 -10.25 12.68 -0.15
N ASN A 80 -11.08 11.78 -0.67
CA ASN A 80 -12.43 12.10 -1.15
C ASN A 80 -13.51 11.68 -0.14
N LYS A 81 -13.78 12.55 0.82
CA LYS A 81 -14.75 12.30 1.89
C LYS A 81 -16.16 12.01 1.37
N GLU A 82 -16.58 12.68 0.30
CA GLU A 82 -17.92 12.53 -0.26
C GLU A 82 -18.14 11.14 -0.86
N GLU A 83 -17.21 10.66 -1.69
CA GLU A 83 -17.31 9.34 -2.31
C GLU A 83 -17.16 8.20 -1.28
N VAL A 84 -16.31 8.39 -0.27
CA VAL A 84 -16.19 7.45 0.86
C VAL A 84 -17.50 7.33 1.64
N ALA A 85 -18.14 8.46 1.95
CA ALA A 85 -19.43 8.47 2.63
C ALA A 85 -20.54 7.85 1.77
N LYS A 86 -20.58 8.16 0.46
CA LYS A 86 -21.53 7.54 -0.49
C LYS A 86 -21.37 6.02 -0.58
N PHE A 87 -20.14 5.52 -0.45
CA PHE A 87 -19.89 4.08 -0.38
C PHE A 87 -20.45 3.42 0.89
N GLY A 88 -20.63 4.19 1.98
CA GLY A 88 -21.16 3.72 3.26
C GLY A 88 -20.09 3.50 4.34
N ILE A 89 -18.84 3.91 4.10
CA ILE A 89 -17.78 3.90 5.11
C ILE A 89 -18.00 5.10 6.05
N ASP A 90 -17.90 4.88 7.36
CA ASP A 90 -17.83 5.98 8.32
C ASP A 90 -16.56 6.78 8.05
N THR A 91 -16.70 8.08 7.80
CA THR A 91 -15.56 8.97 7.52
C THR A 91 -14.57 9.07 8.68
N LYS A 92 -14.92 8.62 9.89
CA LYS A 92 -13.95 8.41 10.99
C LYS A 92 -12.92 7.31 10.68
N ASN A 93 -13.28 6.36 9.81
CA ASN A 93 -12.42 5.30 9.29
C ASN A 93 -11.81 5.67 7.92
N MET A 94 -11.77 6.96 7.58
CA MET A 94 -11.06 7.48 6.42
C MET A 94 -9.72 8.05 6.86
N PHE A 95 -8.64 7.45 6.38
CA PHE A 95 -7.28 7.92 6.60
C PHE A 95 -6.84 8.76 5.40
N GLY A 96 -6.80 10.09 5.62
CA GLY A 96 -6.39 11.07 4.63
C GLY A 96 -4.87 11.12 4.43
N PHE A 97 -4.46 11.65 3.28
CA PHE A 97 -3.07 11.98 2.98
C PHE A 97 -3.00 13.15 1.99
N GLU A 98 -1.85 13.79 1.88
CA GLU A 98 -1.75 15.07 1.19
C GLU A 98 -1.63 14.96 -0.34
N SER A 99 -1.95 16.06 -1.02
CA SER A 99 -1.89 16.13 -2.49
C SER A 99 -0.48 15.93 -3.05
N TRP A 100 0.55 16.34 -2.31
CA TRP A 100 1.97 16.18 -2.65
C TRP A 100 2.49 14.75 -2.48
N VAL A 101 1.72 13.85 -1.84
CA VAL A 101 2.06 12.43 -1.77
C VAL A 101 1.77 11.79 -3.13
N GLY A 102 2.84 11.48 -3.86
CA GLY A 102 2.77 10.75 -5.13
C GLY A 102 2.51 9.26 -4.93
N GLY A 103 1.70 8.63 -5.79
CA GLY A 103 1.27 7.23 -5.62
C GLY A 103 2.40 6.23 -5.43
N ARG A 104 3.45 6.31 -6.25
CA ARG A 104 4.64 5.43 -6.15
C ARG A 104 5.54 5.70 -4.94
N TYR A 105 5.29 6.77 -4.18
CA TYR A 105 6.01 7.13 -2.96
C TYR A 105 5.08 7.15 -1.74
N SER A 106 3.91 6.53 -1.84
CA SER A 106 2.84 6.71 -0.84
C SER A 106 2.88 5.71 0.32
N VAL A 107 3.71 4.67 0.27
CA VAL A 107 3.75 3.61 1.31
C VAL A 107 4.03 4.17 2.72
N TRP A 108 4.69 5.32 2.82
CA TRP A 108 5.01 6.02 4.07
C TRP A 108 3.85 6.84 4.66
N SER A 109 2.75 7.00 3.90
CA SER A 109 1.55 7.74 4.29
C SER A 109 0.46 6.83 4.84
N ALA A 110 -0.79 7.31 4.88
CA ALA A 110 -1.96 6.48 5.18
C ALA A 110 -2.06 5.21 4.31
N ILE A 111 -1.52 5.20 3.08
CA ILE A 111 -1.45 3.98 2.25
C ILE A 111 -0.69 2.83 2.96
N GLY A 112 0.26 3.16 3.82
CA GLY A 112 1.00 2.21 4.66
C GLY A 112 0.20 1.56 5.78
N THR A 113 -1.08 1.90 5.98
CA THR A 113 -1.93 1.33 7.04
C THR A 113 -1.97 -0.21 6.98
N SER A 114 -1.97 -0.78 5.76
CA SER A 114 -1.91 -2.24 5.59
C SER A 114 -0.61 -2.84 6.16
N VAL A 115 0.51 -2.16 5.99
CA VAL A 115 1.81 -2.55 6.56
C VAL A 115 1.75 -2.45 8.07
N ALA A 116 1.31 -1.30 8.61
CA ALA A 116 1.22 -1.08 10.05
C ALA A 116 0.32 -2.09 10.77
N LEU A 117 -0.82 -2.47 10.17
CA LEU A 117 -1.67 -3.54 10.72
C LEU A 117 -0.99 -4.90 10.67
N TYR A 118 -0.24 -5.18 9.61
CA TYR A 118 0.38 -6.48 9.40
C TYR A 118 1.58 -6.73 10.33
N ILE A 119 2.47 -5.74 10.49
CA ILE A 119 3.71 -5.88 11.29
C ILE A 119 3.63 -5.19 12.66
N GLY A 120 2.53 -4.52 12.97
CA GLY A 120 2.40 -3.67 14.16
C GLY A 120 2.98 -2.27 13.97
N TYR A 121 2.45 -1.31 14.73
CA TYR A 121 2.81 0.10 14.57
C TYR A 121 4.27 0.40 14.93
N ASP A 122 4.82 -0.23 15.98
CA ASP A 122 6.21 0.00 16.39
C ASP A 122 7.21 -0.39 15.29
N ASN A 123 6.94 -1.49 14.58
CA ASN A 123 7.76 -1.91 13.44
C ASN A 123 7.54 -0.99 12.22
N PHE A 124 6.34 -0.45 12.03
CA PHE A 124 6.08 0.56 10.99
C PHE A 124 6.78 1.89 11.29
N ASP A 125 6.82 2.33 12.55
CA ASP A 125 7.59 3.49 12.98
C ASP A 125 9.10 3.27 12.79
N ALA A 126 9.62 2.08 13.12
CA ALA A 126 11.00 1.71 12.82
C ALA A 126 11.29 1.74 11.29
N PHE A 127 10.34 1.28 10.48
CA PHE A 127 10.43 1.34 9.01
C PHE A 127 10.49 2.79 8.50
N LEU A 128 9.67 3.69 9.06
CA LEU A 128 9.71 5.13 8.76
C LEU A 128 11.03 5.78 9.18
N LYS A 129 11.53 5.46 10.37
CA LYS A 129 12.83 5.95 10.87
C LYS A 129 14.00 5.50 10.01
N GLY A 130 13.92 4.30 9.43
CA GLY A 130 14.89 3.82 8.44
C GLY A 130 14.93 4.72 7.19
N ALA A 131 13.76 5.11 6.67
CA ALA A 131 13.67 6.04 5.56
C ALA A 131 14.19 7.45 5.94
N GLU A 132 13.80 7.96 7.11
CA GLU A 132 14.28 9.26 7.61
C GLU A 132 15.81 9.31 7.75
N ALA A 133 16.44 8.20 8.17
CA ALA A 133 17.90 8.10 8.25
C ALA A 133 18.55 8.21 6.87
N VAL A 134 17.94 7.61 5.83
CA VAL A 134 18.40 7.75 4.44
C VAL A 134 18.18 9.17 3.91
N ASP A 135 17.06 9.81 4.27
CA ASP A 135 16.78 11.20 3.89
C ASP A 135 17.82 12.16 4.48
N LYS A 136 18.16 12.01 5.78
CA LYS A 136 19.22 12.78 6.42
C LYS A 136 20.57 12.55 5.76
N HIS A 137 20.92 11.28 5.51
CA HIS A 137 22.14 10.93 4.78
C HIS A 137 22.19 11.61 3.40
N PHE A 138 21.08 11.60 2.66
CA PHE A 138 20.99 12.20 1.33
C PHE A 138 21.18 13.72 1.34
N VAL A 139 20.63 14.42 2.35
CA VAL A 139 20.70 15.88 2.44
C VAL A 139 22.05 16.37 2.99
N GLU A 140 22.61 15.68 3.99
CA GLU A 140 23.72 16.20 4.79
C GLU A 140 25.10 15.70 4.34
N THR A 141 25.17 14.60 3.60
CA THR A 141 26.45 13.97 3.22
C THR A 141 27.06 14.61 1.97
N PRO A 142 28.37 14.96 1.98
CA PRO A 142 29.10 15.39 0.78
C PRO A 142 28.91 14.43 -0.40
N LEU A 143 28.82 14.96 -1.62
CA LEU A 143 28.39 14.21 -2.81
C LEU A 143 29.26 12.96 -3.07
N GLU A 144 30.57 13.08 -2.84
CA GLU A 144 31.58 12.02 -2.99
C GLU A 144 31.43 10.86 -2.00
N HIS A 145 30.60 11.02 -0.96
CA HIS A 145 30.28 10.01 0.04
C HIS A 145 28.77 9.70 0.10
N ASN A 146 27.97 10.31 -0.77
CA ASN A 146 26.52 10.21 -0.74
C ASN A 146 26.03 9.02 -1.58
N ILE A 147 25.72 7.91 -0.89
CA ILE A 147 25.27 6.64 -1.48
C ILE A 147 24.18 6.81 -2.58
N PRO A 148 23.02 7.47 -2.34
CA PRO A 148 22.04 7.71 -3.40
C PRO A 148 22.58 8.50 -4.60
N VAL A 149 23.38 9.55 -4.36
CA VAL A 149 23.96 10.37 -5.45
C VAL A 149 24.90 9.53 -6.31
N ILE A 150 25.81 8.77 -5.68
CA ILE A 150 26.76 7.91 -6.39
C ILE A 150 26.01 6.86 -7.22
N GLY A 151 24.99 6.20 -6.65
CA GLY A 151 24.15 5.24 -7.37
C GLY A 151 23.39 5.87 -8.56
N GLY A 152 22.88 7.09 -8.38
CA GLY A 152 22.25 7.87 -9.45
C GLY A 152 23.21 8.22 -10.57
N LEU A 153 24.43 8.67 -10.24
CA LEU A 153 25.46 9.01 -11.22
C LEU A 153 25.94 7.78 -12.00
N LEU A 154 26.10 6.62 -11.34
CA LEU A 154 26.39 5.36 -12.03
C LEU A 154 25.27 4.98 -13.00
N SER A 155 24.01 5.18 -12.60
CA SER A 155 22.86 4.92 -13.48
C SER A 155 22.89 5.81 -14.73
N VAL A 156 23.18 7.11 -14.57
CA VAL A 156 23.38 8.05 -15.71
C VAL A 156 24.57 7.62 -16.58
N TRP A 157 25.67 7.19 -15.97
CA TRP A 157 26.86 6.75 -16.70
C TRP A 157 26.56 5.58 -17.63
N TYR A 158 25.96 4.51 -17.09
CA TYR A 158 25.65 3.33 -17.90
C TYR A 158 24.53 3.58 -18.92
N ASN A 159 23.50 4.34 -18.55
CA ASN A 159 22.39 4.61 -19.45
C ASN A 159 22.80 5.56 -20.60
N ASN A 160 23.42 6.69 -20.31
CA ASN A 160 23.65 7.74 -21.30
C ASN A 160 24.91 7.51 -22.15
N PHE A 161 25.97 6.90 -21.58
CA PHE A 161 27.24 6.72 -22.27
C PHE A 161 27.41 5.30 -22.81
N PHE A 162 27.08 4.28 -22.01
CA PHE A 162 27.16 2.87 -22.43
C PHE A 162 25.90 2.36 -23.12
N ARG A 163 24.82 3.16 -23.12
CA ARG A 163 23.53 2.80 -23.73
C ARG A 163 22.92 1.52 -23.14
N ALA A 164 23.18 1.26 -21.86
CA ALA A 164 22.48 0.20 -21.14
C ALA A 164 21.02 0.60 -20.91
N GLU A 165 20.09 -0.14 -21.50
CA GLU A 165 18.64 0.13 -21.42
C GLU A 165 18.01 -0.41 -20.13
N THR A 166 18.68 -1.35 -19.45
CA THR A 166 18.13 -2.08 -18.30
C THR A 166 19.04 -1.99 -17.08
N HIS A 167 18.43 -2.12 -15.90
CA HIS A 167 19.13 -2.20 -14.62
C HIS A 167 18.53 -3.38 -13.83
N LEU A 168 19.35 -4.37 -13.50
CA LEU A 168 18.92 -5.54 -12.76
C LEU A 168 19.07 -5.31 -11.25
N VAL A 169 17.95 -5.40 -10.53
CA VAL A 169 17.94 -5.50 -9.06
C VAL A 169 17.70 -6.97 -8.70
N ALA A 170 18.71 -7.63 -8.11
CA ALA A 170 18.68 -9.05 -7.80
C ALA A 170 18.95 -9.27 -6.30
N PRO A 171 17.95 -9.07 -5.42
CA PRO A 171 18.11 -9.33 -4.00
C PRO A 171 18.29 -10.83 -3.77
N PHE A 172 19.31 -11.20 -3.02
CA PHE A 172 19.57 -12.60 -2.60
C PHE A 172 18.79 -12.92 -1.32
N ASP A 173 17.48 -12.66 -1.35
CA ASP A 173 16.57 -12.89 -0.24
C ASP A 173 15.16 -13.21 -0.76
N GLN A 174 14.56 -14.29 -0.27
CA GLN A 174 13.26 -14.76 -0.76
C GLN A 174 12.10 -13.84 -0.35
N TYR A 175 12.17 -13.19 0.81
CA TYR A 175 11.12 -12.26 1.24
C TYR A 175 11.08 -11.02 0.35
N LEU A 176 12.22 -10.65 -0.27
CA LEU A 176 12.37 -9.54 -1.21
C LEU A 176 11.98 -9.86 -2.68
N HIS A 177 11.27 -10.96 -2.96
CA HIS A 177 10.81 -11.31 -4.32
C HIS A 177 9.90 -10.27 -5.03
N ARG A 178 9.46 -9.21 -4.33
CA ARG A 178 8.66 -8.08 -4.85
C ARG A 178 9.26 -6.72 -4.48
N PHE A 179 10.58 -6.65 -4.27
CA PHE A 179 11.29 -5.41 -3.98
C PHE A 179 11.13 -4.38 -5.09
#